data_AF-A0A2K3CR62-F1
#
_entry.id   AF-A0A2K3CR62-F1
#
_cell.length_a   1.000
_cell.length_b   1.000
_cell.length_c   1.000
_cell.angle_alpha   90.00
_cell.angle_beta   90.00
_cell.angle_gamma   90.00
#
_symmetry.space_group_name_H-M   'P 1'
#
loop_
_entity.id
_entity.type
_entity.pdbx_description
1 polymer ?
#
loop_
_entity_poly.entity_id
_entity_poly.type
_entity_poly.pdbx_seq_one_letter_code
_entity_poly.pdbx_strand_id
1 'polypeptide(L)'
;MSLNNKGSFSYLNDDVNWIRLDAVTTAKVERISNSVARVYLVDNNNVQVAVPNNVTMMDEVGNVVAPFMQNFMITWVETYTLTLNGQVVMRINNQKEQSIWGRPDAAHGVD
;
A
#
# COMPACT_ATOMS: atom_id res chain seq x y z
N MET A 1 7.89 -17.67 4.17
CA MET A 1 6.99 -17.21 5.26
C MET A 1 5.64 -16.87 4.67
N SER A 2 4.55 -17.21 5.36
CA SER A 2 3.21 -16.75 4.96
C SER A 2 2.98 -15.35 5.52
N LEU A 3 2.49 -14.43 4.68
CA LEU A 3 1.99 -13.14 5.16
C LEU A 3 0.58 -13.35 5.74
N ASN A 4 0.28 -12.64 6.83
CA ASN A 4 -1.06 -12.60 7.42
C ASN A 4 -1.70 -11.25 7.11
N ASN A 5 -3.03 -11.22 6.96
CA ASN A 5 -3.77 -9.97 6.81
C ASN A 5 -3.60 -9.10 8.08
N LYS A 6 -3.29 -7.81 7.90
CA LYS A 6 -3.09 -6.82 8.97
C LYS A 6 -4.08 -5.64 8.93
N GLY A 7 -5.07 -5.68 8.03
CA GLY A 7 -6.06 -4.62 7.82
C GLY A 7 -6.13 -4.18 6.36
N SER A 8 -6.84 -3.08 6.13
CA SER A 8 -7.02 -2.44 4.83
C SER A 8 -6.68 -0.95 4.91
N PHE A 9 -5.99 -0.44 3.89
CA PHE A 9 -5.82 1.00 3.66
C PHE A 9 -6.90 1.48 2.68
N SER A 10 -7.41 2.69 2.88
CA SER A 10 -8.43 3.31 2.03
C SER A 10 -7.89 4.58 1.36
N TYR A 11 -8.09 4.72 0.05
CA TYR A 11 -7.82 5.95 -0.70
C TYR A 11 -8.90 7.03 -0.49
N LEU A 12 -9.85 6.82 0.41
CA LEU A 12 -10.90 7.78 0.76
C LEU A 12 -10.77 8.32 2.18
N ASN A 13 -9.93 7.68 3.02
CA ASN A 13 -9.72 8.06 4.40
C ASN A 13 -8.32 8.64 4.58
N ASP A 14 -8.16 9.57 5.52
CA ASP A 14 -6.86 10.15 5.85
C ASP A 14 -6.12 9.34 6.94
N ASP A 15 -6.50 8.08 7.13
CA ASP A 15 -5.88 7.16 8.10
C ASP A 15 -4.48 6.73 7.64
N VAL A 16 -3.52 6.77 8.57
CA VAL A 16 -2.16 6.30 8.33
C VAL A 16 -2.01 4.85 8.82
N ASN A 17 -1.86 3.94 7.87
CA ASN A 17 -1.65 2.52 8.15
C ASN A 17 -0.15 2.23 8.27
N TRP A 18 0.26 1.29 9.11
CA TRP A 18 1.68 1.03 9.33
C TRP A 18 2.00 -0.44 9.61
N ILE A 19 3.20 -0.87 9.20
CA ILE A 19 3.77 -2.19 9.46
C ILE A 19 5.23 -2.02 9.86
N ARG A 20 5.61 -2.63 10.98
CA ARG A 20 7.01 -2.69 11.41
C ARG A 20 7.79 -3.66 10.52
N LEU A 21 8.86 -3.19 9.89
CA LEU A 21 9.69 -4.00 8.99
C LEU A 21 10.80 -4.73 9.77
N ASP A 22 11.40 -4.04 10.73
CA ASP A 22 12.48 -4.55 11.58
C ASP A 22 12.53 -3.81 12.94
N ALA A 23 13.63 -3.93 13.67
CA ALA A 23 13.80 -3.33 15.00
C ALA A 23 13.81 -1.78 14.99
N VAL A 24 14.13 -1.15 13.86
CA VAL A 24 14.33 0.31 13.76
C VAL A 24 13.49 0.98 12.68
N THR A 25 12.89 0.22 11.76
CA THR A 25 12.19 0.73 10.59
C THR A 25 10.72 0.34 10.60
N THR A 26 9.85 1.32 10.38
CA THR A 26 8.41 1.11 10.16
C THR A 26 8.01 1.67 8.81
N ALA A 27 7.30 0.86 8.01
CA ALA A 27 6.64 1.33 6.80
C ALA A 27 5.28 1.92 7.16
N LYS A 28 4.96 3.06 6.56
CA LYS A 28 3.67 3.73 6.67
C LYS A 28 3.06 3.94 5.30
N VAL A 29 1.74 3.84 5.23
CA VAL A 29 0.95 4.09 4.04
C VAL A 29 -0.09 5.15 4.38
N GLU A 30 -0.10 6.22 3.60
CA GLU A 30 -1.11 7.26 3.73
C GLU A 30 -1.50 7.82 2.38
N ARG A 31 -2.72 8.35 2.34
CA ARG A 31 -3.34 8.94 1.17
C ARG A 31 -2.69 10.27 0.81
N ILE A 32 -2.51 10.50 -0.48
CA ILE A 32 -2.19 11.82 -1.05
C ILE A 32 -3.41 12.39 -1.78
N SER A 33 -4.13 11.53 -2.51
CA SER A 33 -5.36 11.87 -3.22
C SER A 33 -6.30 10.67 -3.28
N ASN A 34 -7.45 10.81 -3.94
CA ASN A 34 -8.43 9.73 -4.11
C ASN A 34 -7.90 8.56 -4.99
N SER A 35 -6.70 8.68 -5.54
CA SER A 35 -6.13 7.69 -6.45
C SER A 35 -4.66 7.38 -6.19
N VAL A 36 -4.01 8.15 -5.32
CA VAL A 36 -2.58 8.07 -5.07
C VAL A 36 -2.32 8.08 -3.57
N ALA A 37 -1.44 7.20 -3.14
CA ALA A 37 -0.94 7.13 -1.78
C ALA A 37 0.60 7.06 -1.82
N ARG A 38 1.22 7.37 -0.69
CA ARG A 38 2.65 7.15 -0.50
C ARG A 38 2.91 6.05 0.50
N VAL A 39 3.93 5.25 0.22
CA VAL A 39 4.59 4.38 1.20
C VAL A 39 5.91 5.02 1.59
N TYR A 40 6.09 5.30 2.87
CA TYR A 40 7.29 5.93 3.40
C TYR A 40 7.79 5.18 4.63
N LEU A 41 9.08 5.34 4.93
CA LEU A 41 9.73 4.67 6.04
C LEU A 41 10.02 5.68 7.15
N VAL A 42 9.82 5.26 8.40
CA VAL A 42 10.18 6.06 9.58
C VAL A 42 11.06 5.26 10.54
N ASP A 43 11.87 5.98 11.30
CA ASP A 43 12.64 5.42 12.41
C ASP A 43 11.79 5.22 13.68
N ASN A 44 12.42 4.77 14.77
CA ASN A 44 11.78 4.60 16.07
C ASN A 44 11.28 5.91 16.71
N ASN A 45 11.76 7.07 16.24
CA ASN A 45 11.32 8.39 16.67
C ASN A 45 10.22 8.95 15.76
N ASN A 46 9.70 8.13 14.84
CA ASN A 46 8.68 8.52 13.87
C ASN A 46 9.15 9.60 12.88
N VAL A 47 10.46 9.71 12.66
CA VAL A 47 11.07 10.61 11.68
C VAL A 47 11.21 9.88 10.35
N GLN A 48 10.80 10.51 9.26
CA GLN A 48 10.94 9.93 7.93
C GLN A 48 12.43 9.75 7.57
N VAL A 49 12.75 8.58 7.05
CA VAL A 49 14.10 8.22 6.58
C VAL A 49 14.11 8.00 5.08
N ALA A 50 15.28 8.16 4.46
CA ALA A 50 15.47 7.82 3.05
C ALA A 50 15.24 6.32 2.83
N VAL A 51 14.69 5.95 1.67
CA VAL A 51 14.51 4.56 1.27
C VAL A 51 15.89 3.91 1.11
N PRO A 52 16.24 2.89 1.93
CA PRO A 52 17.52 2.21 1.82
C PRO A 52 17.61 1.34 0.56
N ASN A 53 18.83 1.09 0.05
CA ASN A 53 19.06 0.29 -1.16
C ASN A 53 18.57 -1.16 -1.09
N ASN A 54 18.44 -1.72 0.12
CA ASN A 54 17.94 -3.06 0.35
C ASN A 54 16.41 -3.13 0.48
N VAL A 55 15.71 -2.00 0.30
CA VAL A 55 14.25 -1.93 0.23
C VAL A 55 13.83 -1.72 -1.22
N THR A 56 12.95 -2.58 -1.72
CA THR A 56 12.44 -2.48 -3.08
C THR A 56 10.93 -2.71 -3.09
N MET A 57 10.21 -1.85 -3.81
CA MET A 57 8.79 -2.02 -4.10
C MET A 57 8.60 -2.43 -5.56
N MET A 58 7.68 -3.36 -5.79
CA MET A 58 7.30 -3.81 -7.12
C MET A 58 5.77 -3.81 -7.26
N ASP A 59 5.28 -3.58 -8.47
CA ASP A 59 3.88 -3.79 -8.82
C ASP A 59 3.53 -5.29 -9.01
N GLU A 60 2.30 -5.59 -9.39
CA GLU A 60 1.80 -6.96 -9.55
C GLU A 60 2.52 -7.74 -10.66
N VAL A 61 3.02 -7.06 -11.69
CA VAL A 61 3.71 -7.66 -12.84
C VAL A 61 5.24 -7.69 -12.67
N GLY A 62 5.76 -7.16 -11.56
CA GLY A 62 7.16 -7.21 -11.20
C GLY A 62 7.99 -6.00 -11.66
N ASN A 63 7.37 -4.90 -12.11
CA ASN A 63 8.10 -3.67 -12.39
C ASN A 63 8.52 -3.01 -11.07
N VAL A 64 9.75 -2.50 -11.02
CA VAL A 64 10.25 -1.77 -9.87
C VAL A 64 9.60 -0.39 -9.80
N VAL A 65 9.00 -0.08 -8.66
CA VAL A 65 8.50 1.25 -8.34
C VAL A 65 9.68 2.08 -7.82
N ALA A 66 10.13 3.05 -8.61
CA ALA A 66 11.23 3.93 -8.20
C ALA A 66 10.78 4.87 -7.05
N PRO A 67 11.62 5.05 -6.00
CA PRO A 67 11.34 6.06 -5.00
C PRO A 67 11.28 7.48 -5.58
N PHE A 68 10.28 8.25 -5.16
CA PHE A 68 10.12 9.68 -5.45
C PHE A 68 10.13 10.47 -4.14
N MET A 69 11.06 11.42 -4.01
CA MET A 69 11.21 12.25 -2.80
C MET A 69 11.22 11.45 -1.48
N GLN A 70 11.95 10.33 -1.44
CA GLN A 70 12.05 9.41 -0.28
C GLN A 70 10.77 8.60 0.04
N ASN A 71 9.85 8.45 -0.91
CA ASN A 71 8.65 7.62 -0.76
C ASN A 71 8.46 6.75 -2.00
N PHE A 72 7.71 5.65 -1.89
CA PHE A 72 7.13 4.99 -3.06
C PHE A 72 5.74 5.54 -3.31
N MET A 73 5.43 5.85 -4.56
CA MET A 73 4.10 6.31 -4.97
C MET A 73 3.31 5.11 -5.45
N ILE A 74 2.13 4.88 -4.87
CA ILE A 74 1.25 3.77 -5.22
C ILE A 74 -0.12 4.31 -5.65
N THR A 75 -0.76 3.61 -6.57
CA THR A 75 -2.07 3.95 -7.11
C THR A 75 -3.13 2.94 -6.68
N TRP A 76 -4.39 3.35 -6.70
CA TRP A 76 -5.49 2.48 -6.27
C TRP A 76 -5.72 1.26 -7.15
N VAL A 77 -5.23 1.22 -8.39
CA VAL A 77 -5.56 0.15 -9.36
C VAL A 77 -4.66 -1.09 -9.26
N GLU A 78 -3.48 -0.95 -8.66
CA GLU A 78 -2.45 -2.00 -8.65
C GLU A 78 -2.30 -2.66 -7.28
N THR A 79 -1.74 -3.87 -7.29
CA THR A 79 -1.19 -4.53 -6.10
C THR A 79 0.30 -4.27 -6.00
N TYR A 80 0.82 -4.06 -4.79
CA TYR A 80 2.23 -3.77 -4.56
C TYR A 80 2.87 -4.72 -3.56
N THR A 81 4.12 -5.08 -3.81
CA THR A 81 4.95 -5.88 -2.90
C THR A 81 6.16 -5.07 -2.46
N LEU A 82 6.36 -4.94 -1.15
CA LEU A 82 7.57 -4.38 -0.57
C LEU A 82 8.48 -5.52 -0.06
N THR A 83 9.75 -5.43 -0.42
CA THR A 83 10.80 -6.36 0.01
C THR A 83 11.86 -5.65 0.82
N LEU A 84 12.44 -6.35 1.80
CA LEU A 84 13.61 -5.95 2.58
C LEU A 84 14.65 -7.06 2.48
N ASN A 85 15.86 -6.76 2.00
CA ASN A 85 16.89 -7.76 1.70
C ASN A 85 16.39 -8.90 0.79
N GLY A 86 15.54 -8.58 -0.20
CA GLY A 86 14.94 -9.56 -1.12
C GLY A 86 13.82 -10.41 -0.51
N GLN A 87 13.52 -10.28 0.79
CA GLN A 87 12.41 -10.97 1.43
C GLN A 87 11.15 -10.10 1.42
N VAL A 88 10.02 -10.66 1.03
CA VAL A 88 8.72 -9.97 1.10
C VAL A 88 8.36 -9.68 2.56
N VAL A 89 8.17 -8.40 2.88
CA VAL A 89 7.80 -7.93 4.23
C VAL A 89 6.42 -7.29 4.29
N MET A 90 5.90 -6.84 3.15
CA MET A 90 4.55 -6.26 3.05
C MET A 90 3.98 -6.48 1.65
N ARG A 91 2.66 -6.71 1.59
CA ARG A 91 1.87 -6.66 0.37
C ARG A 91 0.67 -5.74 0.57
N ILE A 92 0.42 -4.90 -0.42
CA ILE A 92 -0.75 -4.04 -0.51
C ILE A 92 -1.57 -4.58 -1.66
N ASN A 93 -2.55 -5.43 -1.34
CA ASN A 93 -3.40 -6.04 -2.35
C ASN A 93 -4.53 -5.07 -2.70
N ASN A 94 -4.71 -4.79 -3.99
CA ASN A 94 -5.93 -4.14 -4.45
C ASN A 94 -7.12 -5.07 -4.19
N GLN A 95 -8.18 -4.51 -3.59
CA GLN A 95 -9.47 -5.18 -3.44
C GLN A 95 -10.30 -4.78 -4.66
N LYS A 96 -10.28 -5.62 -5.71
CA LYS A 96 -10.98 -5.38 -6.99
C LYS A 96 -12.50 -5.44 -6.79
N GLU A 97 -13.07 -4.36 -6.26
CA GLU A 97 -14.49 -4.24 -6.00
C GLU A 97 -15.05 -2.95 -6.63
N GLN A 98 -16.28 -3.01 -7.14
CA GLN A 98 -17.00 -1.86 -7.65
C GLN A 98 -18.41 -1.85 -7.09
N SER A 99 -18.89 -0.67 -6.71
CA SER A 99 -20.29 -0.49 -6.31
C SER A 99 -21.16 -0.35 -7.55
N ILE A 100 -22.29 -1.05 -7.58
CA ILE A 100 -23.31 -0.91 -8.63
C ILE A 100 -24.39 0.03 -8.11
N TRP A 101 -24.65 1.10 -8.85
CA TRP A 101 -25.71 2.06 -8.56
C TRP A 101 -26.78 1.96 -9.64
N GLY A 102 -28.01 1.66 -9.22
CA GLY A 102 -29.18 1.60 -10.08
C GLY A 102 -30.18 2.69 -9.75
N ARG A 103 -31.16 2.89 -10.63
CA ARG A 103 -32.37 3.65 -10.28
C ARG A 103 -33.12 2.93 -9.14
N PRO A 104 -33.91 3.62 -8.32
CA PRO A 104 -34.63 2.99 -7.21
C PRO A 104 -35.54 1.82 -7.61
N ASP A 105 -36.06 1.83 -8.83
CA ASP A 105 -36.97 0.83 -9.40
C ASP A 105 -36.25 -0.26 -10.22
N ALA A 106 -34.93 -0.21 -10.34
CA ALA A 106 -34.17 -1.21 -11.08
C ALA A 106 -34.19 -2.57 -10.35
N ALA A 107 -34.64 -3.60 -11.06
CA ALA A 107 -34.47 -4.98 -10.62
C ALA A 107 -32.97 -5.28 -10.50
N HIS A 108 -32.58 -5.92 -9.39
CA HIS A 108 -31.20 -6.31 -9.09
C HIS A 108 -31.20 -7.66 -8.36
N GLY A 109 -30.11 -8.40 -8.47
CA GLY A 109 -29.94 -9.73 -7.88
C GLY A 109 -28.54 -10.27 -8.14
N VAL A 110 -28.23 -11.39 -7.51
CA VAL A 110 -27.03 -12.20 -7.79
C VAL A 110 -27.55 -13.58 -8.16
N ASP A 111 -27.18 -14.09 -9.34
CA ASP A 111 -27.51 -15.44 -9.78
C ASP A 111 -26.56 -16.49 -9.18
#